data_AF-A0A413ZGC3-F1
#
_entry.id   AF-A0A413ZGC3-F1
#
_cell.length_a   1.000
_cell.length_b   1.000
_cell.length_c   1.000
_cell.angle_alpha   90.00
_cell.angle_beta   90.00
_cell.angle_gamma   90.00
#
_symmetry.space_group_name_H-M   'P 1'
#
loop_
_entity.id
_entity.type
_entity.pdbx_description
1 polymer ?
#
loop_
_entity_poly.entity_id
_entity_poly.type
_entity_poly.pdbx_seq_one_letter_code
_entity_poly.pdbx_strand_id
1 'polypeptide(L)' 'MTKQSQSIRGRYVSAEKVQELFARLGIELCSGRKRIRTAHSENSISIYVNGGTVNITFNEKGGKV' A
#
# COMPACT_ATOMS: atom_id res chain seq x y z
N MET A 1 -22.25 -2.21 30.23
CA MET A 1 -21.50 -2.82 29.11
C MET A 1 -20.62 -1.74 28.49
N THR A 2 -19.33 -1.76 28.74
CA THR A 2 -18.37 -0.84 28.13
C THR A 2 -18.17 -1.24 26.67
N LYS A 3 -18.47 -0.32 25.73
CA LYS A 3 -18.22 -0.54 24.30
C LYS A 3 -16.71 -0.72 24.11
N GLN A 4 -16.28 -1.95 23.85
CA GLN A 4 -14.91 -2.23 23.43
C GLN A 4 -14.62 -1.40 22.17
N SER A 5 -13.49 -0.70 22.17
CA SER A 5 -13.01 0.12 21.06
C SER A 5 -12.74 -0.74 19.81
N GLN A 6 -13.80 -1.08 19.09
CA GLN A 6 -13.74 -1.66 17.77
C GLN A 6 -13.25 -0.58 16.79
N SER A 7 -11.93 -0.47 16.57
CA SER A 7 -11.33 -0.03 15.28
C SER A 7 -9.81 0.18 15.39
N ILE A 8 -9.04 -0.82 15.82
CA ILE A 8 -7.58 -0.84 15.61
C ILE A 8 -7.16 -1.94 14.62
N ARG A 9 -8.03 -2.92 14.35
CA ARG A 9 -7.70 -4.13 13.56
C ARG A 9 -8.03 -4.04 12.07
N GLY A 10 -8.26 -2.85 11.54
CA GLY A 10 -8.68 -2.66 10.14
C GLY A 10 -10.08 -3.22 9.85
N ARG A 11 -10.49 -3.14 8.58
CA ARG A 11 -11.72 -3.76 8.08
C ARG A 11 -11.35 -4.81 7.05
N TYR A 12 -12.01 -5.97 7.11
CA TYR A 12 -11.94 -6.93 6.02
C TYR A 12 -12.58 -6.31 4.78
N VAL A 13 -11.84 -6.35 3.67
CA VAL A 13 -12.30 -5.93 2.35
C VAL A 13 -12.04 -7.08 1.39
N SER A 14 -12.82 -7.16 0.32
CA SER A 14 -12.62 -8.21 -0.68
C SER A 14 -11.27 -8.03 -1.39
N ALA A 15 -10.72 -9.13 -1.90
CA ALA A 15 -9.45 -9.09 -2.64
C ALA A 15 -9.56 -8.20 -3.89
N GLU A 16 -10.71 -8.23 -4.56
CA GLU A 16 -11.00 -7.43 -5.76
C GLU A 16 -10.94 -5.93 -5.45
N LYS A 17 -11.47 -5.52 -4.29
CA LYS A 17 -11.40 -4.12 -3.85
C LYS A 17 -9.97 -3.67 -3.60
N VAL A 18 -9.13 -4.55 -3.08
CA VAL A 18 -7.69 -4.26 -2.87
C VAL A 18 -6.96 -4.18 -4.20
N GLN A 19 -7.25 -5.09 -5.13
CA GLN A 19 -6.68 -5.05 -6.49
C GLN A 19 -7.03 -3.75 -7.22
N GLU A 20 -8.30 -3.32 -7.14
CA GLU A 20 -8.75 -2.06 -7.74
C GLU A 20 -8.02 -0.85 -7.14
N LEU A 21 -7.84 -0.84 -5.82
CA LEU A 21 -7.08 0.21 -5.13
C LEU A 21 -5.62 0.28 -5.63
N PHE A 22 -4.94 -0.86 -5.76
CA PHE A 22 -3.57 -0.90 -6.28
C PHE A 22 -3.48 -0.46 -7.74
N ALA A 23 -4.44 -0.85 -8.59
CA ALA A 23 -4.48 -0.44 -9.98
C ALA A 23 -4.63 1.08 -10.12
N ARG A 24 -5.58 1.68 -9.38
CA ARG A 24 -5.80 3.13 -9.37
C ARG A 24 -4.57 3.88 -8.85
N LEU A 25 -3.98 3.42 -7.75
CA LEU A 25 -2.74 4.00 -7.22
C LEU A 25 -1.61 3.96 -8.26
N GLY A 26 -1.42 2.83 -8.95
CA GLY A 26 -0.43 2.72 -10.01
C GLY A 26 -0.64 3.71 -11.16
N ILE A 27 -1.90 3.92 -11.58
CA ILE A 27 -2.25 4.91 -12.61
C ILE A 27 -1.94 6.33 -12.13
N GLU A 28 -2.36 6.70 -10.92
CA GLU A 28 -2.10 8.03 -10.35
C GLU A 28 -0.61 8.31 -10.21
N LEU A 29 0.17 7.33 -9.75
CA LEU A 29 1.62 7.45 -9.62
C LEU A 29 2.33 7.54 -10.97
N CYS A 30 1.76 7.01 -12.05
CA CYS A 30 2.38 7.01 -13.38
C CYS A 30 1.85 8.10 -14.31
N SER A 31 0.73 8.74 -13.99
CA SER A 31 0.08 9.73 -14.85
C SER A 31 1.02 10.90 -15.19
N GLY A 32 1.11 11.21 -16.49
CA GLY A 32 1.96 12.28 -17.01
C GLY A 32 3.47 12.03 -16.92
N ARG A 33 3.91 10.83 -16.52
CA ARG A 33 5.32 10.50 -16.29
C ARG A 33 5.79 9.42 -17.26
N LYS A 34 6.86 9.71 -18.01
CA LYS A 34 7.52 8.71 -18.88
C LYS A 34 8.35 7.69 -18.10
N ARG A 35 8.83 8.07 -16.91
CA ARG A 35 9.67 7.24 -16.02
C ARG A 35 9.31 7.55 -14.57
N ILE A 36 9.38 6.52 -13.73
CA ILE A 36 9.17 6.62 -12.28
C ILE A 36 10.46 6.16 -11.59
N ARG A 37 10.87 6.89 -10.55
CA ARG A 37 11.97 6.46 -9.69
C ARG A 37 11.39 5.54 -8.62
N THR A 38 11.93 4.33 -8.54
CA THR A 38 11.54 3.34 -7.54
C THR A 38 12.77 2.72 -6.91
N ALA A 39 12.63 2.21 -5.69
CA ALA A 39 13.60 1.37 -5.02
C ALA A 39 12.89 0.17 -4.39
N HIS A 40 13.59 -0.96 -4.33
CA HIS A 40 13.11 -2.19 -3.72
C HIS A 40 14.11 -2.61 -2.64
N SER A 41 13.63 -2.91 -1.44
CA SER A 41 14.39 -3.51 -0.34
C SER A 41 13.81 -4.87 0.01
N GLU A 42 14.44 -5.57 0.96
CA GLU A 42 13.94 -6.86 1.46
C GLU A 42 12.48 -6.81 1.92
N ASN A 43 12.08 -5.71 2.56
CA ASN A 43 10.77 -5.58 3.19
C ASN A 43 9.93 -4.42 2.64
N SER A 44 10.36 -3.77 1.56
CA SER A 44 9.60 -2.64 1.04
C SER A 44 9.80 -2.31 -0.43
N ILE A 45 8.80 -1.63 -0.98
CA ILE A 45 8.87 -0.95 -2.27
C ILE A 45 8.64 0.54 -2.01
N SER A 46 9.61 1.36 -2.42
CA SER A 46 9.53 2.83 -2.34
C SER A 46 9.34 3.42 -3.73
N ILE A 47 8.32 4.25 -3.90
CA ILE A 47 8.03 4.98 -5.13
C ILE A 47 8.18 6.48 -4.85
N TYR A 48 9.15 7.11 -5.51
CA TYR A 48 9.44 8.52 -5.29
C TYR A 48 8.56 9.39 -6.20
N VAL A 49 7.87 10.36 -5.60
CA VAL A 49 6.98 11.30 -6.29
C VAL A 49 7.37 12.74 -5.97
N ASN A 50 6.98 13.69 -6.82
CA ASN A 50 7.22 15.10 -6.55
C ASN A 50 6.42 15.54 -5.31
N GLY A 51 7.09 15.66 -4.17
CA GLY A 51 6.49 15.99 -2.88
C GLY A 51 6.54 14.88 -1.82
N GLY A 52 7.10 13.70 -2.12
CA GLY A 52 7.25 12.65 -1.10
C GLY A 52 7.60 11.27 -1.64
N THR A 53 7.30 10.25 -0.83
CA THR A 53 7.53 8.84 -1.16
C THR A 53 6.31 8.03 -0.76
N VAL A 54 5.86 7.15 -1.65
CA VAL A 54 4.90 6.08 -1.32
C VAL A 54 5.70 4.84 -0.95
N ASN A 55 5.47 4.31 0.25
CA ASN A 55 6.12 3.10 0.75
C ASN A 55 5.11 1.98 0.93
N ILE A 56 5.37 0.82 0.34
CA ILE A 56 4.65 -0.43 0.59
C ILE A 56 5.59 -1.28 1.43
N THR A 57 5.23 -1.55 2.69
CA THR A 57 6.05 -2.35 3.61
C THR A 57 5.42 -3.73 3.82
N PHE A 58 6.23 -4.77 3.63
CA PHE A 58 5.88 -6.14 3.96
C PHE A 58 6.24 -6.41 5.42
N ASN A 59 5.24 -6.47 6.29
CA ASN A 59 5.46 -6.82 7.70
C ASN A 59 5.66 -8.34 7.83
N GLU A 60 6.69 -8.75 8.56
CA GLU A 60 7.04 -10.16 8.81
C GLU A 60 5.88 -10.98 9.40
N LYS A 61 4.96 -10.35 10.13
CA LYS A 61 3.75 -11.01 10.66
C LYS A 61 2.76 -11.46 9.57
N GLY A 62 2.90 -10.97 8.34
CA GLY A 62 2.16 -11.43 7.16
C GLY A 62 2.97 -12.37 6.25
N GLY A 63 4.19 -12.75 6.68
CA GLY A 63 5.18 -13.49 5.90
C GLY A 63 5.52 -14.86 6.51
N LYS A 64 4.51 -15.65 6.86
CA LYS A 64 4.61 -17.11 6.72
C LYS A 64 3.53 -17.54 5.74
N VAL A 65 3.96 -17.77 4.50
CA VAL A 65 3.24 -18.65 3.57
C VAL A 65 3.46 -20.09 4.03
#